data_AF-A0A151IE01-F1
#
_entry.id   AF-A0A151IE01-F1
#
_cell.length_a   1.000
_cell.length_b   1.000
_cell.length_c   1.000
_cell.angle_alpha   90.00
_cell.angle_beta   90.00
_cell.angle_gamma   90.00
#
_symmetry.space_group_name_H-M   'P 1'
#
loop_
_entity.id
_entity.type
_entity.pdbx_description
1 polymer ?
#
loop_
_entity_poly.entity_id
_entity_poly.type
_entity_poly.pdbx_seq_one_letter_code
_entity_poly.pdbx_strand_id
1 'polypeptide(L)'
;IVQRPTALAIDSWRDNIIITCPGSGRIIVLDRKFKVVRKIRHQEMIAPQGVAFLQEHDEIYVTDKWKHCIFVFNHKGELVYRMCNKGYGESELCSPEGIAFHPERSVLYIADTGNNRIQILEKDGTYLDSIGPKNKSTKNTVKFRKTSSSVSQLNQPTDVAVTITRVVVADSGHHKVKIFNHDGQILQSIGGIGTAKGLFRSPEVLKIDNKGYIIVGDAGNGRVQIFSPEGKFLRILGVKKTQGYKFAWISGLLVTNNYDILVSDSKNNFVHLF
;
A
#
# COMPACT_ATOMS: atom_id res chain seq x y z
N ILE A 1 15.97 -11.24 -11.13
CA ILE A 1 14.76 -11.06 -11.99
C ILE A 1 13.98 -9.85 -11.51
N VAL A 2 13.60 -9.83 -10.23
CA VAL A 2 13.05 -8.65 -9.57
C VAL A 2 14.18 -7.71 -9.13
N GLN A 3 13.94 -6.40 -9.19
CA GLN A 3 14.86 -5.36 -8.69
C GLN A 3 14.06 -4.38 -7.84
N ARG A 4 14.41 -4.31 -6.55
CA ARG A 4 13.65 -3.63 -5.50
C ARG A 4 12.17 -3.99 -5.56
N PRO A 5 11.79 -5.28 -5.43
CA PRO A 5 10.38 -5.67 -5.45
C PRO A 5 9.60 -4.91 -4.37
N THR A 6 8.45 -4.38 -4.71
CA THR A 6 7.56 -3.69 -3.76
C THR A 6 6.25 -4.44 -3.68
N ALA A 7 5.15 -3.91 -4.22
CA ALA A 7 3.85 -4.55 -4.10
C ALA A 7 3.78 -5.94 -4.75
N LEU A 8 3.03 -6.81 -4.09
CA LEU A 8 2.70 -8.15 -4.52
C LEU A 8 1.19 -8.27 -4.60
N ALA A 9 0.69 -8.88 -5.67
CA ALA A 9 -0.71 -9.18 -5.84
C ALA A 9 -0.90 -10.43 -6.69
N ILE A 10 -2.13 -10.92 -6.72
CA ILE A 10 -2.54 -12.02 -7.59
C ILE A 10 -3.47 -11.46 -8.65
N ASP A 11 -3.22 -11.78 -9.92
CA ASP A 11 -4.18 -11.48 -10.97
C ASP A 11 -5.43 -12.35 -10.86
N SER A 12 -6.59 -11.75 -11.13
CA SER A 12 -7.89 -12.40 -10.93
C SER A 12 -8.19 -13.50 -11.96
N TRP A 13 -7.45 -13.56 -13.07
CA TRP A 13 -7.79 -14.40 -14.22
C TRP A 13 -6.99 -15.70 -14.34
N ARG A 14 -5.71 -15.72 -13.92
CA ARG A 14 -4.82 -16.88 -14.10
C ARG A 14 -4.05 -17.21 -12.83
N ASP A 15 -4.38 -16.56 -11.72
CA ASP A 15 -3.72 -16.76 -10.43
C ASP A 15 -2.20 -16.51 -10.54
N ASN A 16 -1.77 -15.58 -11.41
CA ASN A 16 -0.37 -15.21 -11.51
C ASN A 16 -0.01 -14.21 -10.41
N ILE A 17 1.23 -14.30 -9.93
CA ILE A 17 1.80 -13.35 -8.98
C ILE A 17 2.34 -12.15 -9.75
N ILE A 18 1.85 -10.96 -9.42
CA ILE A 18 2.29 -9.69 -9.98
C ILE A 18 3.15 -8.96 -8.98
N ILE A 19 4.30 -8.47 -9.45
CA ILE A 19 5.31 -7.83 -8.63
C ILE A 19 5.71 -6.50 -9.29
N THR A 20 5.49 -5.39 -8.62
CA THR A 20 6.06 -4.10 -9.04
C THR A 20 7.55 -4.07 -8.67
N CYS A 21 8.39 -3.62 -9.61
CA CYS A 21 9.84 -3.60 -9.47
C CYS A 21 10.38 -2.20 -9.82
N PRO A 22 10.22 -1.21 -8.92
CA PRO A 22 10.65 0.17 -9.15
C PRO A 22 12.13 0.32 -9.45
N GLY A 23 13.01 -0.59 -8.98
CA GLY A 23 14.43 -0.58 -9.33
C GLY A 23 14.69 -0.74 -10.84
N SER A 24 13.73 -1.30 -11.59
CA SER A 24 13.82 -1.51 -13.03
C SER A 24 12.74 -0.80 -13.84
N GLY A 25 11.84 -0.05 -13.19
CA GLY A 25 10.68 0.59 -13.84
C GLY A 25 9.76 -0.41 -14.54
N ARG A 26 9.55 -1.59 -13.94
CA ARG A 26 8.81 -2.70 -14.55
C ARG A 26 7.83 -3.33 -13.57
N ILE A 27 6.88 -4.05 -14.13
CA ILE A 27 6.03 -5.01 -13.42
C ILE A 27 6.38 -6.40 -13.96
N ILE A 28 6.60 -7.35 -13.07
CA ILE A 28 6.92 -8.73 -13.40
C ILE A 28 5.70 -9.58 -13.07
N VAL A 29 5.27 -10.42 -14.01
CA VAL A 29 4.18 -11.37 -13.84
C VAL A 29 4.77 -12.77 -13.82
N LEU A 30 4.53 -13.51 -12.74
CA LEU A 30 5.02 -14.86 -12.50
C LEU A 30 3.86 -15.85 -12.43
N ASP A 31 4.04 -17.07 -12.94
CA ASP A 31 3.11 -18.15 -12.65
C ASP A 31 3.24 -18.64 -11.19
N ARG A 32 2.37 -19.57 -10.76
CA ARG A 32 2.42 -20.21 -9.44
C ARG A 32 3.68 -21.06 -9.20
N LYS A 33 4.50 -21.31 -10.24
CA LYS A 33 5.81 -21.97 -10.16
C LYS A 33 6.96 -20.95 -10.16
N PHE A 34 6.66 -19.67 -9.96
CA PHE A 34 7.59 -18.55 -9.93
C PHE A 34 8.37 -18.33 -11.24
N LYS A 35 7.87 -18.83 -12.37
CA LYS A 35 8.45 -18.56 -13.70
C LYS A 35 7.90 -17.27 -14.25
N VAL A 36 8.77 -16.47 -14.88
CA VAL A 36 8.36 -15.23 -15.53
C VAL A 36 7.50 -15.54 -16.74
N VAL A 37 6.23 -15.15 -16.67
CA VAL A 37 5.27 -15.23 -17.77
C VAL A 37 5.31 -13.95 -18.60
N ARG A 38 5.51 -12.80 -17.93
CA ARG A 38 5.44 -11.50 -18.60
C ARG A 38 6.23 -10.42 -17.88
N LYS A 39 6.59 -9.38 -18.64
CA LYS A 39 7.14 -8.14 -18.13
C LYS A 39 6.36 -6.98 -18.73
N ILE A 40 5.77 -6.14 -17.89
CA ILE A 40 5.00 -4.96 -18.30
C ILE A 40 5.85 -3.72 -18.02
N ARG A 41 5.86 -2.78 -18.96
CA ARG A 41 6.56 -1.50 -18.86
C ARG A 41 5.90 -0.47 -19.76
N HIS A 42 5.99 0.79 -19.34
CA HIS A 42 5.74 1.94 -20.21
C HIS A 42 6.94 2.89 -20.17
N GLN A 43 7.18 3.65 -21.24
CA GLN A 43 8.35 4.55 -21.35
C GLN A 43 8.34 5.66 -20.31
N GLU A 44 7.16 6.13 -19.92
CA GLU A 44 7.01 7.18 -18.91
C GLU A 44 7.02 6.63 -17.47
N MET A 45 6.86 5.33 -17.27
CA MET A 45 6.82 4.74 -15.93
C MET A 45 8.23 4.72 -15.32
N ILE A 46 8.37 5.31 -14.14
CA ILE A 46 9.64 5.51 -13.45
C ILE A 46 9.76 4.59 -12.24
N ALA A 47 8.80 4.69 -11.30
CA ALA A 47 8.88 4.02 -10.01
C ALA A 47 7.52 3.42 -9.63
N PRO A 48 7.08 2.33 -10.31
CA PRO A 48 5.85 1.62 -9.97
C PRO A 48 5.93 1.10 -8.52
N GLN A 49 4.93 1.41 -7.69
CA GLN A 49 4.92 1.07 -6.27
C GLN A 49 3.81 0.08 -5.92
N GLY A 50 2.58 0.56 -5.82
CA GLY A 50 1.40 -0.20 -5.49
C GLY A 50 0.78 -0.83 -6.74
N VAL A 51 0.01 -1.89 -6.54
CA VAL A 51 -0.79 -2.51 -7.60
C VAL A 51 -2.15 -2.92 -7.06
N ALA A 52 -3.20 -2.64 -7.84
CA ALA A 52 -4.58 -3.06 -7.56
C ALA A 52 -5.24 -3.56 -8.85
N PHE A 53 -6.30 -4.37 -8.70
CA PHE A 53 -7.00 -5.01 -9.82
C PHE A 53 -8.48 -4.71 -9.75
N LEU A 54 -9.06 -4.46 -10.92
CA LEU A 54 -10.51 -4.41 -11.08
C LEU A 54 -10.93 -5.60 -11.94
N GLN A 55 -11.50 -6.63 -11.29
CA GLN A 55 -11.77 -7.92 -11.93
C GLN A 55 -12.77 -7.81 -13.09
N GLU A 56 -13.79 -6.97 -12.97
CA GLU A 56 -14.84 -6.81 -13.98
C GLU A 56 -14.33 -6.25 -15.31
N HIS A 57 -13.24 -5.47 -15.28
CA HIS A 57 -12.67 -4.79 -16.44
C HIS A 57 -11.32 -5.32 -16.90
N ASP A 58 -10.74 -6.28 -16.16
CA ASP A 58 -9.48 -6.91 -16.54
C ASP A 58 -8.29 -5.91 -16.57
N GLU A 59 -8.34 -4.94 -15.65
CA GLU A 59 -7.43 -3.80 -15.56
C GLU A 59 -6.50 -3.85 -14.34
N ILE A 60 -5.25 -3.43 -14.55
CA ILE A 60 -4.18 -3.37 -13.57
C ILE A 60 -3.85 -1.91 -13.29
N TYR A 61 -4.11 -1.46 -12.08
CA TYR A 61 -3.84 -0.10 -11.63
C TYR A 61 -2.52 -0.05 -10.86
N VAL A 62 -1.61 0.82 -11.28
CA VAL A 62 -0.25 0.87 -10.74
C VAL A 62 0.09 2.30 -10.38
N THR A 63 0.30 2.56 -9.09
CA THR A 63 0.80 3.87 -8.65
C THR A 63 2.26 4.03 -9.06
N ASP A 64 2.63 5.19 -9.56
CA ASP A 64 4.02 5.56 -9.81
C ASP A 64 4.43 6.70 -8.88
N LYS A 65 5.37 6.40 -7.97
CA LYS A 65 5.78 7.34 -6.93
C LYS A 65 6.47 8.57 -7.50
N TRP A 66 7.28 8.43 -8.55
CA TRP A 66 8.09 9.53 -9.06
C TRP A 66 7.43 10.26 -10.22
N LYS A 67 6.46 9.64 -10.90
CA LYS A 67 5.55 10.32 -11.84
C LYS A 67 4.32 10.94 -11.17
N HIS A 68 4.02 10.55 -9.93
CA HIS A 68 2.90 11.08 -9.16
C HIS A 68 1.55 10.86 -9.85
N CYS A 69 1.36 9.68 -10.40
CA CYS A 69 0.17 9.30 -11.16
C CYS A 69 -0.11 7.80 -11.01
N ILE A 70 -1.17 7.34 -11.67
CA ILE A 70 -1.52 5.93 -11.76
C ILE A 70 -1.55 5.55 -13.24
N PHE A 71 -0.82 4.48 -13.59
CA PHE A 71 -0.91 3.85 -14.90
C PHE A 71 -1.92 2.70 -14.84
N VAL A 72 -2.80 2.64 -15.85
CA VAL A 72 -3.80 1.58 -15.98
C VAL A 72 -3.47 0.73 -17.20
N PHE A 73 -3.21 -0.56 -16.98
CA PHE A 73 -2.88 -1.51 -18.03
C PHE A 73 -4.00 -2.53 -18.20
N ASN A 74 -4.21 -3.02 -19.42
CA ASN A 74 -5.10 -4.17 -19.66
C ASN A 74 -4.41 -5.49 -19.28
N HIS A 75 -5.14 -6.60 -19.34
CA HIS A 75 -4.61 -7.94 -19.10
C HIS A 75 -3.47 -8.38 -20.02
N LYS A 76 -3.24 -7.70 -21.15
CA LYS A 76 -2.11 -7.95 -22.06
C LYS A 76 -0.84 -7.24 -21.58
N GLY A 77 -0.98 -6.22 -20.72
CA GLY A 77 0.10 -5.35 -20.28
C GLY A 77 0.27 -4.12 -21.17
N GLU A 78 -0.72 -3.80 -21.99
CA GLU A 78 -0.75 -2.59 -22.81
C GLU A 78 -1.35 -1.46 -21.96
N LEU A 79 -0.77 -0.25 -22.07
CA LEU A 79 -1.29 0.92 -21.36
C LEU A 79 -2.66 1.30 -21.96
N VAL A 80 -3.68 1.38 -21.12
CA VAL A 80 -5.02 1.85 -21.52
C VAL A 80 -5.08 3.36 -21.35
N TYR A 81 -4.80 3.85 -20.14
CA TYR A 81 -4.75 5.27 -19.85
C TYR A 81 -3.89 5.55 -18.61
N ARG A 82 -3.66 6.84 -18.36
CA ARG A 82 -2.99 7.36 -17.16
C ARG A 82 -3.96 8.32 -16.47
N MET A 83 -4.07 8.20 -15.16
CA MET A 83 -4.91 9.06 -14.34
C MET A 83 -4.09 9.74 -13.24
N CYS A 84 -4.62 10.85 -12.74
CA CYS A 84 -3.98 11.75 -11.78
C CYS A 84 -2.70 12.42 -12.31
N ASN A 85 -2.34 13.55 -11.72
CA ASN A 85 -1.10 14.28 -12.00
C ASN A 85 -0.47 14.77 -10.69
N LYS A 86 0.78 15.25 -10.78
CA LYS A 86 1.47 15.82 -9.62
C LYS A 86 0.70 17.02 -9.07
N GLY A 87 0.41 17.00 -7.77
CA GLY A 87 -0.13 18.17 -7.09
C GLY A 87 -0.65 17.87 -5.68
N TYR A 88 -1.57 18.72 -5.21
CA TYR A 88 -2.05 18.77 -3.84
C TYR A 88 -3.58 18.79 -3.73
N GLY A 89 -4.27 19.03 -4.85
CA GLY A 89 -5.72 19.10 -4.97
C GLY A 89 -6.39 17.76 -5.22
N GLU A 90 -7.67 17.83 -5.55
CA GLU A 90 -8.51 16.68 -5.91
C GLU A 90 -7.99 16.01 -7.18
N SER A 91 -7.91 14.68 -7.19
CA SER A 91 -7.30 13.86 -8.25
C SER A 91 -5.83 14.18 -8.57
N GLU A 92 -5.17 15.01 -7.77
CA GLU A 92 -3.74 15.24 -7.81
C GLU A 92 -3.03 14.43 -6.72
N LEU A 93 -1.89 13.84 -7.06
CA LEU A 93 -1.11 13.00 -6.17
C LEU A 93 0.29 13.57 -5.95
N CYS A 94 0.88 13.26 -4.82
CA CYS A 94 2.26 13.55 -4.50
C CYS A 94 2.91 12.30 -3.89
N SER A 95 3.72 11.62 -4.69
CA SER A 95 4.41 10.39 -4.31
C SER A 95 3.48 9.28 -3.82
N PRO A 96 2.47 8.87 -4.61
CA PRO A 96 1.55 7.82 -4.23
C PRO A 96 2.25 6.47 -4.09
N GLU A 97 1.82 5.67 -3.13
CA GLU A 97 2.39 4.35 -2.82
C GLU A 97 1.30 3.27 -2.86
N GLY A 98 0.76 2.84 -1.72
CA GLY A 98 -0.30 1.83 -1.70
C GLY A 98 -1.57 2.23 -2.44
N ILE A 99 -2.24 1.24 -3.02
CA ILE A 99 -3.51 1.37 -3.74
C ILE A 99 -4.34 0.12 -3.51
N ALA A 100 -5.65 0.29 -3.29
CA ALA A 100 -6.59 -0.81 -3.12
C ALA A 100 -7.98 -0.43 -3.63
N PHE A 101 -8.69 -1.39 -4.20
CA PHE A 101 -10.12 -1.25 -4.48
C PHE A 101 -10.94 -1.62 -3.26
N HIS A 102 -12.12 -0.99 -3.13
CA HIS A 102 -13.17 -1.50 -2.29
C HIS A 102 -13.67 -2.85 -2.84
N PRO A 103 -13.90 -3.89 -2.01
CA PRO A 103 -14.21 -5.24 -2.48
C PRO A 103 -15.54 -5.38 -3.23
N GLU A 104 -16.52 -4.51 -2.97
CA GLU A 104 -17.86 -4.56 -3.60
C GLU A 104 -18.21 -3.31 -4.43
N ARG A 105 -17.29 -2.35 -4.54
CA ARG A 105 -17.54 -1.07 -5.22
C ARG A 105 -16.34 -0.74 -6.09
N SER A 106 -16.57 -0.17 -7.27
CA SER A 106 -15.50 0.27 -8.17
C SER A 106 -14.83 1.57 -7.71
N VAL A 107 -14.47 1.64 -6.43
CA VAL A 107 -13.89 2.78 -5.73
C VAL A 107 -12.46 2.44 -5.30
N LEU A 108 -11.53 3.33 -5.62
CA LEU A 108 -10.11 3.23 -5.32
C LEU A 108 -9.76 4.04 -4.07
N TYR A 109 -8.90 3.47 -3.24
CA TYR A 109 -8.24 4.13 -2.12
C TYR A 109 -6.75 4.17 -2.39
N ILE A 110 -6.16 5.37 -2.36
CA ILE A 110 -4.76 5.60 -2.72
C ILE A 110 -4.05 6.27 -1.55
N ALA A 111 -2.97 5.65 -1.08
CA ALA A 111 -2.05 6.28 -0.15
C ALA A 111 -1.24 7.37 -0.88
N ASP A 112 -1.72 8.61 -0.76
CA ASP A 112 -1.09 9.80 -1.32
C ASP A 112 -0.05 10.33 -0.32
N THR A 113 1.05 9.57 -0.19
CA THR A 113 2.02 9.68 0.91
C THR A 113 2.53 11.09 1.13
N GLY A 114 2.94 11.79 0.07
CA GLY A 114 3.53 13.13 0.13
C GLY A 114 2.53 14.23 0.50
N ASN A 115 1.22 13.91 0.47
CA ASN A 115 0.13 14.77 0.89
C ASN A 115 -0.48 14.34 2.24
N ASN A 116 0.07 13.30 2.88
CA ASN A 116 -0.37 12.82 4.20
C ASN A 116 -1.86 12.46 4.24
N ARG A 117 -2.40 11.85 3.19
CA ARG A 117 -3.82 11.49 3.09
C ARG A 117 -4.03 10.15 2.38
N ILE A 118 -5.21 9.58 2.54
CA ILE A 118 -5.76 8.60 1.60
C ILE A 118 -6.75 9.32 0.70
N GLN A 119 -6.54 9.26 -0.61
CA GLN A 119 -7.48 9.81 -1.59
C GLN A 119 -8.42 8.71 -2.07
N ILE A 120 -9.71 9.02 -2.18
CA ILE A 120 -10.76 8.10 -2.59
C ILE A 120 -11.28 8.56 -3.94
N LEU A 121 -11.13 7.72 -4.96
CA LEU A 121 -11.44 8.02 -6.36
C LEU A 121 -12.36 6.96 -6.95
N GLU A 122 -13.10 7.31 -7.99
CA GLU A 122 -13.66 6.32 -8.92
C GLU A 122 -12.56 5.68 -9.77
N LYS A 123 -12.91 4.57 -10.43
CA LYS A 123 -11.98 3.82 -11.31
C LYS A 123 -11.42 4.64 -12.48
N ASP A 124 -12.11 5.70 -12.89
CA ASP A 124 -11.68 6.61 -13.97
C ASP A 124 -10.83 7.78 -13.46
N GLY A 125 -10.69 7.93 -12.13
CA GLY A 125 -9.96 9.01 -11.48
C GLY A 125 -10.80 10.21 -11.06
N THR A 126 -12.13 10.15 -11.19
CA THR A 126 -13.03 11.13 -10.59
C THR A 126 -12.88 11.14 -9.07
N TYR A 127 -12.70 12.31 -8.49
CA TYR A 127 -12.54 12.47 -7.05
C TYR A 127 -13.86 12.24 -6.31
N LEU A 128 -13.81 11.45 -5.23
CA LEU A 128 -14.95 11.21 -4.35
C LEU A 128 -14.75 11.86 -2.98
N ASP A 129 -13.67 11.50 -2.28
CA ASP A 129 -13.37 12.07 -0.96
C ASP A 129 -11.91 11.81 -0.52
N SER A 130 -11.57 12.16 0.72
CA SER A 130 -10.26 11.87 1.30
C SER A 130 -10.31 11.64 2.81
N ILE A 131 -9.50 10.70 3.30
CA ILE A 131 -9.16 10.59 4.72
C ILE A 131 -7.88 11.40 4.96
N GLY A 132 -7.98 12.49 5.71
CA GLY A 132 -6.89 13.45 5.91
C GLY A 132 -7.13 14.79 5.18
N PRO A 133 -6.09 15.63 5.02
CA PRO A 133 -6.24 16.96 4.45
C PRO A 133 -6.62 16.92 2.95
N LYS A 134 -7.64 17.69 2.56
CA LYS A 134 -8.07 17.85 1.15
C LYS A 134 -7.11 18.69 0.33
N ASN A 135 -6.40 19.62 0.95
CA ASN A 135 -5.37 20.48 0.35
C ASN A 135 -4.26 20.71 1.37
N LYS A 136 -3.01 20.91 0.94
CA LYS A 136 -2.01 21.56 1.80
C LYS A 136 -2.46 23.02 1.98
N SER A 137 -3.15 23.35 3.07
CA SER A 137 -3.50 24.75 3.34
C SER A 137 -2.22 25.59 3.28
N THR A 138 -2.26 26.63 2.45
CA THR A 138 -1.39 27.79 2.45
C THR A 138 -0.80 28.04 3.85
N LYS A 139 0.53 27.97 3.95
CA LYS A 139 1.25 28.68 5.01
C LYS A 139 1.06 30.19 4.77
N ASN A 140 -0.11 30.74 5.05
CA ASN A 140 -0.32 32.18 5.13
C ASN A 140 -0.95 32.51 6.48
N THR A 141 -0.08 33.00 7.38
CA THR A 141 -0.26 34.22 8.16
C THR A 141 -1.68 34.48 8.70
N VAL A 142 -1.91 34.15 9.98
CA VAL A 142 -2.05 35.09 11.11
C VAL A 142 -2.37 34.25 12.35
N LYS A 143 -1.50 34.32 13.36
CA LYS A 143 -1.74 33.74 14.70
C LYS A 143 -2.80 34.58 15.41
N PHE A 144 -4.03 34.11 15.50
CA PHE A 144 -4.88 34.37 16.66
C PHE A 144 -5.81 33.18 16.90
N ARG A 145 -5.90 32.81 18.19
CA ARG A 145 -6.77 31.81 18.81
C ARG A 145 -6.23 30.37 18.93
N LYS A 146 -5.98 30.04 20.20
CA LYS A 146 -5.55 28.74 20.73
C LYS A 146 -6.75 27.78 20.68
N THR A 147 -6.91 27.07 19.57
CA THR A 147 -7.75 25.86 19.46
C THR A 147 -6.92 24.81 18.74
N SER A 148 -6.72 23.67 19.40
CA SER A 148 -5.94 22.49 19.00
C SER A 148 -5.44 22.52 17.54
N SER A 149 -4.13 22.70 17.36
CA SER A 149 -3.47 22.46 16.08
C SER A 149 -3.90 21.07 15.58
N SER A 150 -4.75 21.01 14.55
CA SER A 150 -5.18 19.77 13.93
C SER A 150 -3.99 19.20 13.17
N VAL A 151 -3.06 18.60 13.91
CA VAL A 151 -2.04 17.71 13.34
C VAL A 151 -2.81 16.71 12.49
N SER A 152 -2.46 16.63 11.20
CA SER A 152 -3.10 15.72 10.26
C SER A 152 -3.30 14.35 10.92
N GLN A 153 -4.50 13.78 10.76
CA GLN A 153 -4.81 12.45 11.28
C GLN A 153 -3.92 11.36 10.66
N LEU A 154 -3.19 11.65 9.58
CA LEU A 154 -2.20 10.79 8.94
C LEU A 154 -0.88 11.55 8.72
N ASN A 155 0.25 10.85 8.71
CA ASN A 155 1.57 11.38 8.42
C ASN A 155 2.36 10.34 7.61
N GLN A 156 2.58 10.63 6.33
CA GLN A 156 3.20 9.73 5.36
C GLN A 156 2.57 8.33 5.39
N PRO A 157 1.25 8.20 5.11
CA PRO A 157 0.65 6.89 4.95
C PRO A 157 1.24 6.23 3.71
N THR A 158 1.77 5.01 3.84
CA THR A 158 2.48 4.31 2.74
C THR A 158 1.64 3.23 2.10
N ASP A 159 0.69 2.65 2.82
CA ASP A 159 -0.18 1.60 2.30
C ASP A 159 -1.60 1.66 2.88
N VAL A 160 -2.54 1.10 2.13
CA VAL A 160 -3.95 1.01 2.49
C VAL A 160 -4.51 -0.36 2.11
N ALA A 161 -5.30 -0.95 3.01
CA ALA A 161 -6.14 -2.10 2.73
C ALA A 161 -7.60 -1.77 3.06
N VAL A 162 -8.51 -2.29 2.25
CA VAL A 162 -9.92 -1.94 2.29
C VAL A 162 -10.74 -3.22 2.46
N THR A 163 -11.70 -3.18 3.37
CA THR A 163 -12.74 -4.20 3.53
C THR A 163 -14.10 -3.54 3.27
N ILE A 164 -15.19 -4.30 3.35
CA ILE A 164 -16.57 -3.77 3.22
C ILE A 164 -16.89 -2.71 4.29
N THR A 165 -16.23 -2.76 5.45
CA THR A 165 -16.58 -1.95 6.62
C THR A 165 -15.47 -1.04 7.12
N ARG A 166 -14.23 -1.25 6.66
CA ARG A 166 -13.04 -0.60 7.23
C ARG A 166 -12.02 -0.25 6.17
N VAL A 167 -11.33 0.86 6.43
CA VAL A 167 -10.13 1.31 5.72
C VAL A 167 -8.97 1.24 6.71
N VAL A 168 -7.95 0.43 6.42
CA VAL A 168 -6.80 0.23 7.30
C VAL A 168 -5.57 0.81 6.65
N VAL A 169 -4.87 1.68 7.36
CA VAL A 169 -3.79 2.51 6.82
C VAL A 169 -2.49 2.25 7.58
N ALA A 170 -1.41 1.99 6.85
CA ALA A 170 -0.06 2.00 7.38
C ALA A 170 0.42 3.46 7.50
N ASP A 171 0.22 4.05 8.68
CA ASP A 171 0.55 5.44 8.97
C ASP A 171 2.02 5.55 9.41
N SER A 172 2.92 5.43 8.44
CA SER A 172 4.35 5.16 8.68
C SER A 172 5.04 6.25 9.48
N GLY A 173 4.74 7.52 9.19
CA GLY A 173 5.32 8.67 9.88
C GLY A 173 4.87 8.79 11.34
N HIS A 174 3.74 8.19 11.71
CA HIS A 174 3.33 8.05 13.12
C HIS A 174 3.72 6.70 13.74
N HIS A 175 4.31 5.78 12.96
CA HIS A 175 4.67 4.43 13.38
C HIS A 175 3.47 3.65 13.93
N LYS A 176 2.32 3.80 13.28
CA LYS A 176 1.04 3.20 13.69
C LYS A 176 0.34 2.57 12.51
N VAL A 177 -0.56 1.64 12.81
CA VAL A 177 -1.64 1.30 11.91
C VAL A 177 -2.90 2.00 12.42
N LYS A 178 -3.67 2.60 11.51
CA LYS A 178 -4.93 3.28 11.83
C LYS A 178 -6.07 2.65 11.03
N ILE A 179 -7.19 2.45 11.69
CA ILE A 179 -8.38 1.80 11.15
C ILE A 179 -9.49 2.84 11.18
N PHE A 180 -10.11 3.08 10.03
CA PHE A 180 -11.20 4.03 9.84
C PHE A 180 -12.44 3.30 9.31
N ASN A 181 -13.61 3.91 9.46
CA ASN A 181 -14.75 3.58 8.60
C ASN A 181 -14.62 4.31 7.25
N HIS A 182 -15.57 4.06 6.34
CA HIS A 182 -15.58 4.69 5.01
C HIS A 182 -15.92 6.19 5.04
N ASP A 183 -16.46 6.70 6.15
CA ASP A 183 -16.71 8.13 6.37
C ASP A 183 -15.46 8.86 6.92
N GLY A 184 -14.32 8.17 7.05
CA GLY A 184 -13.06 8.72 7.53
C GLY A 184 -12.98 8.91 9.05
N GLN A 185 -13.92 8.38 9.82
CA GLN A 185 -13.85 8.37 11.29
C GLN A 185 -12.91 7.27 11.77
N ILE A 186 -12.00 7.61 12.69
CA ILE A 186 -11.09 6.62 13.27
C ILE A 186 -11.84 5.68 14.21
N LEU A 187 -11.73 4.38 13.94
CA LEU A 187 -12.30 3.31 14.75
C LEU A 187 -11.28 2.79 15.76
N GLN A 188 -10.02 2.65 15.33
CA GLN A 188 -8.97 2.07 16.15
C GLN A 188 -7.57 2.52 15.67
N SER A 189 -6.59 2.47 16.58
CA SER A 189 -5.16 2.55 16.23
C SER A 189 -4.36 1.49 16.96
N ILE A 190 -3.39 0.90 16.25
CA ILE A 190 -2.53 -0.17 16.74
C ILE A 190 -1.08 0.31 16.73
N GLY A 191 -0.37 0.01 17.81
CA GLY A 191 1.07 0.21 17.95
C GLY A 191 1.50 1.65 18.27
N GLY A 192 2.72 1.97 17.83
CA GLY A 192 3.46 3.17 18.17
C GLY A 192 4.95 2.93 17.95
N ILE A 193 5.77 3.97 18.11
CA ILE A 193 7.22 3.84 17.86
C ILE A 193 7.88 2.85 18.82
N GLY A 194 8.61 1.87 18.30
CA GLY A 194 9.40 0.96 19.13
C GLY A 194 9.76 -0.37 18.47
N THR A 195 10.51 -1.19 19.21
CA THR A 195 11.01 -2.50 18.77
C THR A 195 10.33 -3.68 19.49
N ALA A 196 9.56 -3.41 20.54
CA ALA A 196 8.79 -4.44 21.25
C ALA A 196 7.69 -5.04 20.35
N LYS A 197 7.16 -6.20 20.75
CA LYS A 197 6.00 -6.83 20.08
C LYS A 197 4.81 -5.86 20.09
N GLY A 198 4.15 -5.69 18.95
CA GLY A 198 3.04 -4.76 18.80
C GLY A 198 3.42 -3.30 18.57
N LEU A 199 4.71 -2.93 18.66
CA LEU A 199 5.22 -1.62 18.26
C LEU A 199 5.85 -1.68 16.87
N PHE A 200 6.01 -0.53 16.22
CA PHE A 200 6.52 -0.42 14.86
C PHE A 200 7.67 0.60 14.76
N ARG A 201 8.51 0.42 13.74
CA ARG A 201 9.38 1.45 13.17
C ARG A 201 9.12 1.46 11.67
N SER A 202 8.42 2.49 11.20
CA SER A 202 8.02 2.64 9.80
C SER A 202 7.26 1.40 9.26
N PRO A 203 6.03 1.13 9.74
CA PRO A 203 5.17 0.14 9.10
C PRO A 203 4.90 0.60 7.67
N GLU A 204 5.23 -0.22 6.67
CA GLU A 204 5.28 0.21 5.26
C GLU A 204 4.19 -0.40 4.39
N VAL A 205 3.80 -1.63 4.69
CA VAL A 205 2.79 -2.36 3.93
C VAL A 205 1.89 -3.12 4.87
N LEU A 206 0.64 -3.32 4.46
CA LEU A 206 -0.30 -4.15 5.20
C LEU A 206 -1.28 -4.90 4.30
N LYS A 207 -1.82 -6.00 4.85
CA LYS A 207 -2.92 -6.77 4.26
C LYS A 207 -3.88 -7.20 5.37
N ILE A 208 -5.12 -7.42 4.97
CA ILE A 208 -6.18 -7.92 5.84
C ILE A 208 -6.68 -9.21 5.21
N ASP A 209 -6.75 -10.29 5.98
CA ASP A 209 -7.35 -11.53 5.49
C ASP A 209 -8.89 -11.52 5.61
N ASN A 210 -9.54 -12.56 5.10
CA ASN A 210 -11.00 -12.69 5.13
C ASN A 210 -11.59 -12.82 6.55
N LYS A 211 -10.77 -13.08 7.57
CA LYS A 211 -11.15 -13.14 8.99
C LYS A 211 -10.86 -11.83 9.71
N GLY A 212 -10.29 -10.83 9.03
CA GLY A 212 -9.98 -9.52 9.58
C GLY A 212 -8.63 -9.44 10.30
N TYR A 213 -7.78 -10.47 10.23
CA TYR A 213 -6.43 -10.40 10.78
C TYR A 213 -5.61 -9.40 9.98
N ILE A 214 -4.80 -8.60 10.67
CA ILE A 214 -4.03 -7.52 10.08
C ILE A 214 -2.55 -7.94 10.07
N ILE A 215 -2.00 -8.11 8.87
CA ILE A 215 -0.60 -8.47 8.63
C ILE A 215 0.13 -7.20 8.22
N VAL A 216 1.19 -6.84 8.95
CA VAL A 216 1.90 -5.56 8.81
C VAL A 216 3.38 -5.82 8.57
N GLY A 217 3.93 -5.26 7.49
CA GLY A 217 5.36 -5.18 7.23
C GLY A 217 5.97 -4.04 8.03
N ASP A 218 6.65 -4.36 9.12
CA ASP A 218 7.33 -3.42 10.00
C ASP A 218 8.77 -3.20 9.49
N ALA A 219 8.89 -2.44 8.40
CA ALA A 219 10.08 -2.37 7.57
C ALA A 219 11.33 -1.91 8.34
N GLY A 220 11.20 -0.88 9.19
CA GLY A 220 12.31 -0.36 10.00
C GLY A 220 12.78 -1.32 11.10
N ASN A 221 11.96 -2.31 11.48
CA ASN A 221 12.37 -3.39 12.36
C ASN A 221 12.74 -4.69 11.61
N GLY A 222 12.54 -4.75 10.28
CA GLY A 222 12.88 -5.90 9.45
C GLY A 222 12.07 -7.15 9.80
N ARG A 223 10.78 -7.00 10.10
CA ARG A 223 9.88 -8.09 10.54
C ARG A 223 8.45 -7.91 10.03
N VAL A 224 7.71 -9.01 9.92
CA VAL A 224 6.26 -8.95 9.71
C VAL A 224 5.56 -9.24 11.03
N GLN A 225 4.52 -8.48 11.36
CA GLN A 225 3.69 -8.69 12.56
C GLN A 225 2.25 -8.96 12.18
N ILE A 226 1.61 -9.89 12.89
CA ILE A 226 0.21 -10.28 12.68
C ILE A 226 -0.59 -9.91 13.92
N PHE A 227 -1.74 -9.28 13.72
CA PHE A 227 -2.67 -8.82 14.76
C PHE A 227 -4.07 -9.37 14.53
N SER A 228 -4.82 -9.55 15.61
CA SER A 228 -6.25 -9.87 15.54
C SER A 228 -7.06 -8.68 15.00
N PRO A 229 -8.32 -8.90 14.60
CA PRO A 229 -9.22 -7.82 14.17
C PRO A 229 -9.45 -6.73 15.24
N GLU A 230 -9.26 -7.07 16.52
CA GLU A 230 -9.31 -6.17 17.68
C GLU A 230 -7.94 -5.53 17.99
N GLY A 231 -6.94 -5.74 17.14
CA GLY A 231 -5.61 -5.13 17.26
C GLY A 231 -4.68 -5.78 18.29
N LYS A 232 -5.01 -6.99 18.79
CA LYS A 232 -4.11 -7.71 19.70
C LYS A 232 -2.95 -8.33 18.91
N PHE A 233 -1.72 -8.16 19.38
CA PHE A 233 -0.55 -8.80 18.79
C PHE A 233 -0.65 -10.33 18.90
N LEU A 234 -0.33 -11.05 17.81
CA LEU A 234 -0.39 -12.52 17.77
C LEU A 234 0.98 -13.13 17.46
N ARG A 235 1.60 -12.74 16.34
CA ARG A 235 2.79 -13.43 15.82
C ARG A 235 3.75 -12.49 15.10
N ILE A 236 5.02 -12.88 15.05
CA ILE A 236 6.07 -12.29 14.21
C ILE A 236 6.55 -13.33 13.19
N LEU A 237 6.77 -12.89 11.95
CA LEU A 237 7.55 -13.63 10.95
C LEU A 237 8.90 -12.89 10.72
N GLY A 238 9.93 -13.65 10.36
CA GLY A 238 11.27 -13.09 10.07
C GLY A 238 12.14 -12.79 11.30
N VAL A 239 11.85 -13.38 12.48
CA VAL A 239 12.69 -13.18 13.68
C VAL A 239 12.84 -14.45 14.55
N LYS A 240 13.92 -15.24 14.36
CA LYS A 240 14.89 -15.67 15.42
C LYS A 240 16.00 -16.68 15.00
N LYS A 241 17.23 -16.26 15.34
CA LYS A 241 18.33 -16.85 16.15
C LYS A 241 19.19 -18.07 15.77
N THR A 242 18.91 -18.84 14.73
CA THR A 242 19.95 -19.77 14.20
C THR A 242 19.82 -20.03 12.70
N GLN A 243 18.63 -19.88 12.11
CA GLN A 243 18.39 -20.10 10.68
C GLN A 243 17.32 -19.17 10.04
N GLY A 244 16.82 -18.16 10.77
CA GLY A 244 15.76 -17.26 10.26
C GLY A 244 16.30 -15.98 9.58
N TYR A 245 15.74 -15.61 8.42
CA TYR A 245 16.05 -14.37 7.71
C TYR A 245 15.53 -13.14 8.45
N LYS A 246 16.39 -12.14 8.66
CA LYS A 246 15.99 -10.77 9.01
C LYS A 246 15.81 -9.99 7.71
N PHE A 247 14.62 -9.48 7.44
CA PHE A 247 14.37 -8.68 6.25
C PHE A 247 15.19 -7.38 6.31
N ALA A 248 15.78 -6.97 5.19
CA ALA A 248 16.49 -5.71 5.11
C ALA A 248 15.53 -4.52 4.93
N TRP A 249 14.46 -4.69 4.14
CA TRP A 249 13.37 -3.71 4.02
C TRP A 249 12.11 -4.32 3.41
N ILE A 250 11.07 -4.49 4.22
CA ILE A 250 9.79 -5.07 3.76
C ILE A 250 9.00 -4.02 3.00
N SER A 251 8.63 -4.32 1.76
CA SER A 251 8.00 -3.36 0.83
C SER A 251 6.79 -3.93 0.10
N GLY A 252 6.38 -5.16 0.41
CA GLY A 252 5.22 -5.83 -0.17
C GLY A 252 4.79 -7.03 0.63
N LEU A 253 3.47 -7.23 0.69
CA LEU A 253 2.84 -8.37 1.31
C LEU A 253 1.72 -8.89 0.42
N LEU A 254 1.66 -10.20 0.27
CA LEU A 254 0.55 -10.93 -0.34
C LEU A 254 0.20 -12.11 0.57
N VAL A 255 -1.09 -12.25 0.88
CA VAL A 255 -1.63 -13.40 1.61
C VAL A 255 -2.51 -14.15 0.62
N THR A 256 -2.20 -15.43 0.38
CA THR A 256 -3.00 -16.26 -0.53
C THR A 256 -4.20 -16.88 0.21
N ASN A 257 -5.16 -17.44 -0.53
CA ASN A 257 -6.31 -18.14 0.05
C ASN A 257 -5.91 -19.36 0.91
N ASN A 258 -4.72 -19.94 0.68
CA ASN A 258 -4.18 -21.04 1.47
C ASN A 258 -3.35 -20.57 2.67
N TYR A 259 -3.38 -19.25 2.97
CA TYR A 259 -2.61 -18.60 4.03
C TYR A 259 -1.09 -18.59 3.84
N ASP A 260 -0.60 -18.91 2.64
CA ASP A 260 0.80 -18.62 2.29
C ASP A 260 1.03 -17.11 2.31
N ILE A 261 2.16 -16.69 2.89
CA ILE A 261 2.53 -15.26 2.97
C ILE A 261 3.78 -15.01 2.14
N LEU A 262 3.61 -14.21 1.08
CA LEU A 262 4.74 -13.71 0.31
C LEU A 262 5.16 -12.32 0.82
N VAL A 263 6.47 -12.13 0.98
CA VAL A 263 7.07 -10.91 1.50
C VAL A 263 8.15 -10.41 0.56
N SER A 264 7.99 -9.20 0.01
CA SER A 264 9.04 -8.53 -0.77
C SER A 264 10.07 -7.89 0.16
N ASP A 265 11.35 -8.21 -0.04
CA ASP A 265 12.50 -7.55 0.59
C ASP A 265 13.22 -6.69 -0.47
N SER A 266 12.84 -5.43 -0.56
CA SER A 266 13.33 -4.52 -1.62
C SER A 266 14.83 -4.29 -1.57
N LYS A 267 15.46 -4.30 -0.39
CA LYS A 267 16.90 -4.05 -0.27
C LYS A 267 17.73 -5.26 -0.66
N ASN A 268 17.22 -6.47 -0.42
CA ASN A 268 17.90 -7.70 -0.82
C ASN A 268 17.49 -8.19 -2.23
N ASN A 269 16.51 -7.57 -2.87
CA ASN A 269 15.96 -7.99 -4.17
C ASN A 269 15.35 -9.41 -4.14
N PHE A 270 14.76 -9.82 -3.02
CA PHE A 270 14.13 -11.13 -2.86
C PHE A 270 12.63 -11.01 -2.59
N VAL A 271 11.91 -12.08 -2.90
CA VAL A 271 10.56 -12.34 -2.41
C VAL A 271 10.63 -13.66 -1.66
N HIS A 272 10.17 -13.66 -0.42
CA HIS A 272 10.17 -14.81 0.47
C HIS A 272 8.76 -15.40 0.55
N LEU A 273 8.66 -16.72 0.72
CA LEU A 273 7.42 -17.46 0.94
C LEU A 273 7.45 -18.06 2.35
N PHE A 274 6.38 -17.92 3.11
CA PHE A 274 6.18 -18.44 4.46
C PHE A 274 4.88 -19.20 4.59
#